data_AF-M3WUQ0-F1
#
_entry.id   AF-M3WUQ0-F1
#
_cell.length_a   1.000
_cell.length_b   1.000
_cell.length_c   1.000
_cell.angle_alpha   90.00
_cell.angle_beta   90.00
_cell.angle_gamma   90.00
#
_symmetry.space_group_name_H-M   'P 1'
#
loop_
_entity.id
_entity.type
_entity.pdbx_description
1 polymer ?
#
loop_
_entity_poly.entity_id
_entity_poly.type
_entity_poly.pdbx_seq_one_letter_code
_entity_poly.pdbx_strand_id
1 'polypeptide(L)'
;MTGTLFKANFWSSDILSTAGYDSIIQHLNNGRKNCKEFEDFLKERASIEEKYGKDLLNLSRKKPCGQLEINTLKQALEVFKKQVDSVAQCHIQLAQTLREEARKMEEFREKQKLQRKKTELIMDAAHKQRSLQFKKTMDAKKTYVQKCRDKDEAEQAVHRSANVVNPRQQEKLFVKLATSKTAVEDSDKAYMMHINTLDKVREDWQIEHIKACEMFEAQECERINFFRNALWLHMNQLSQQCVTSDEMYEEVRKSLEACSIEKDIEYFVNQQKTGQTPPARIVYENFYCPQKNTAPQGKAPGPNLPRRGPLPVPKSLPDNPDYSLIDNYSLIYQ
;
A
#
# COMPACT_ATOMS: atom_id res chain seq x y z
N MET A 1 -11.32 20.65 -19.43
CA MET A 1 -11.01 20.25 -18.04
C MET A 1 -10.95 21.43 -17.05
N THR A 2 -11.19 22.68 -17.45
CA THR A 2 -11.06 23.86 -16.56
C THR A 2 -12.17 24.03 -15.52
N GLY A 3 -13.29 23.29 -15.64
CA GLY A 3 -14.45 23.45 -14.74
C GLY A 3 -14.34 22.76 -13.38
N THR A 4 -13.35 21.91 -13.14
CA THR A 4 -13.29 21.03 -11.95
C THR A 4 -12.15 21.36 -10.99
N LEU A 5 -11.42 22.46 -11.20
CA LEU A 5 -10.26 22.81 -10.39
C LEU A 5 -10.67 23.23 -8.97
N PHE A 6 -9.83 22.92 -7.98
CA PHE A 6 -10.08 23.31 -6.58
C PHE A 6 -10.27 24.83 -6.45
N LYS A 7 -9.40 25.61 -7.10
CA LYS A 7 -9.46 27.08 -7.08
C LYS A 7 -10.73 27.69 -7.69
N ALA A 8 -11.52 26.91 -8.44
CA ALA A 8 -12.75 27.38 -9.06
C ALA A 8 -14.01 26.99 -8.27
N ASN A 9 -13.92 25.98 -7.39
CA ASN A 9 -15.10 25.31 -6.84
C ASN A 9 -15.19 25.33 -5.30
N PHE A 10 -14.12 25.68 -4.59
CA PHE A 10 -14.10 25.69 -3.12
C PHE A 10 -14.19 27.12 -2.56
N TRP A 11 -15.22 27.84 -2.99
CA TRP A 11 -15.55 29.20 -2.53
C TRP A 11 -16.83 29.22 -1.69
N SER A 12 -17.03 30.31 -0.96
CA SER A 12 -18.27 30.63 -0.26
C SER A 12 -18.60 32.11 -0.45
N SER A 13 -19.88 32.46 -0.51
CA SER A 13 -20.34 33.85 -0.59
C SER A 13 -20.20 34.60 0.74
N ASP A 14 -20.11 33.88 1.86
CA ASP A 14 -19.82 34.46 3.16
C ASP A 14 -18.32 34.76 3.29
N ILE A 15 -17.99 36.04 3.46
CA ILE A 15 -16.63 36.55 3.59
C ILE A 15 -15.85 35.93 4.75
N LEU A 16 -16.51 35.42 5.78
CA LEU A 16 -15.84 34.78 6.91
C LEU A 16 -15.75 33.26 6.80
N SER A 17 -16.48 32.66 5.86
CA SER A 17 -16.53 31.21 5.72
C SER A 17 -15.17 30.63 5.29
N THR A 18 -14.87 29.46 5.83
CA THR A 18 -13.70 28.63 5.50
C THR A 18 -14.10 27.25 4.99
N ALA A 19 -15.40 27.00 4.78
CA ALA A 19 -15.93 25.66 4.51
C ALA A 19 -15.25 24.95 3.31
N GLY A 20 -14.97 25.69 2.23
CA GLY A 20 -14.25 25.15 1.07
C GLY A 20 -12.82 24.73 1.41
N TYR A 21 -12.09 25.57 2.14
CA TYR A 21 -10.75 25.25 2.63
C TYR A 21 -10.77 24.05 3.58
N ASP A 22 -11.69 24.03 4.55
CA ASP A 22 -11.81 22.96 5.54
C ASP A 22 -12.13 21.61 4.88
N SER A 23 -12.97 21.61 3.85
CA SER A 23 -13.28 20.43 3.05
C SER A 23 -12.05 19.86 2.34
N ILE A 24 -11.23 20.71 1.71
CA ILE A 24 -9.97 20.29 1.08
C ILE A 24 -9.00 19.73 2.12
N ILE A 25 -8.82 20.42 3.25
CA ILE A 25 -7.93 19.96 4.32
C ILE A 25 -8.37 18.61 4.89
N GLN A 26 -9.67 18.41 5.09
CA GLN A 26 -10.21 17.12 5.50
C GLN A 26 -9.89 16.02 4.48
N HIS A 27 -10.09 16.29 3.19
CA HIS A 27 -9.78 15.35 2.11
C HIS A 27 -8.29 14.96 2.10
N LEU A 28 -7.37 15.93 2.17
CA LEU A 28 -5.94 15.67 2.21
C LEU A 28 -5.52 14.89 3.47
N ASN A 29 -6.13 15.17 4.62
CA ASN A 29 -5.88 14.43 5.85
C ASN A 29 -6.37 12.97 5.76
N ASN A 30 -7.50 12.73 5.09
CA ASN A 30 -7.96 11.37 4.80
C ASN A 30 -7.00 10.67 3.84
N GLY A 31 -6.55 11.34 2.78
CA GLY A 31 -5.50 10.81 1.89
C GLY A 31 -4.23 10.40 2.64
N ARG A 32 -3.80 11.21 3.62
CA ARG A 32 -2.66 10.88 4.50
C ARG A 32 -2.91 9.62 5.35
N LYS A 33 -4.13 9.45 5.90
CA LYS A 33 -4.51 8.26 6.67
C LYS A 33 -4.45 7.01 5.79
N ASN A 34 -4.99 7.07 4.58
CA ASN A 34 -4.95 5.95 3.63
C ASN A 34 -3.51 5.53 3.29
N CYS A 35 -2.57 6.48 3.15
CA CYS A 35 -1.14 6.16 2.99
C CYS A 35 -0.56 5.43 4.20
N LYS A 36 -1.00 5.76 5.42
CA LYS A 36 -0.57 5.06 6.64
C LYS A 36 -1.16 3.64 6.73
N GLU A 37 -2.44 3.49 6.41
CA GLU A 37 -3.09 2.18 6.34
C GLU A 37 -2.38 1.24 5.35
N PHE A 38 -2.01 1.75 4.18
CA PHE A 38 -1.25 0.96 3.20
C PHE A 38 0.17 0.62 3.64
N GLU A 39 0.88 1.56 4.28
CA GLU A 39 2.18 1.28 4.90
C GLU A 39 2.07 0.13 5.92
N ASP A 40 1.09 0.20 6.81
CA ASP A 40 0.89 -0.83 7.83
C ASP A 40 0.53 -2.18 7.22
N PHE A 41 -0.31 -2.18 6.18
CA PHE A 41 -0.63 -3.38 5.40
C PHE A 41 0.63 -4.04 4.81
N LEU A 42 1.54 -3.26 4.22
CA LEU A 42 2.79 -3.78 3.68
C LEU A 42 3.71 -4.34 4.77
N LYS A 43 3.76 -3.72 5.96
CA LYS A 43 4.53 -4.20 7.11
C LYS A 43 4.02 -5.54 7.65
N GLU A 44 2.70 -5.68 7.75
CA GLU A 44 2.07 -6.95 8.13
C GLU A 44 2.33 -8.03 7.08
N ARG A 45 2.15 -7.71 5.79
CA ARG A 45 2.45 -8.65 4.70
C ARG A 45 3.92 -9.09 4.70
N ALA A 46 4.86 -8.17 4.90
CA ALA A 46 6.28 -8.49 5.02
C ALA A 46 6.56 -9.46 6.17
N SER A 47 5.89 -9.31 7.30
CA SER A 47 6.06 -10.19 8.46
C SER A 47 5.55 -11.61 8.19
N ILE A 48 4.45 -11.74 7.44
CA ILE A 48 3.92 -13.03 6.98
C ILE A 48 4.91 -13.72 6.03
N GLU A 49 5.39 -13.00 5.01
CA GLU A 49 6.34 -13.53 4.02
C GLU A 49 7.65 -13.97 4.69
N GLU A 50 8.18 -13.17 5.63
CA GLU A 50 9.40 -13.52 6.35
C GLU A 50 9.21 -14.77 7.21
N LYS A 51 8.07 -14.90 7.89
CA LYS A 51 7.77 -16.09 8.69
C LYS A 51 7.72 -17.33 7.78
N TYR A 52 7.01 -17.24 6.66
CA TYR A 52 6.90 -18.34 5.71
C TYR A 52 8.27 -18.77 5.18
N GLY A 53 9.09 -17.81 4.72
CA GLY A 53 10.44 -18.09 4.27
C GLY A 53 11.33 -18.69 5.36
N LYS A 54 11.28 -18.20 6.61
CA LYS A 54 12.03 -18.79 7.73
C LYS A 54 11.60 -20.22 8.06
N ASP A 55 10.30 -20.51 8.00
CA ASP A 55 9.76 -21.85 8.26
C ASP A 55 10.20 -22.83 7.16
N LEU A 56 10.18 -22.42 5.89
CA LEU A 56 10.72 -23.21 4.79
C LEU A 56 12.24 -23.44 4.91
N LEU A 57 12.99 -22.42 5.31
CA LEU A 57 14.44 -22.52 5.52
C LEU A 57 14.79 -23.51 6.64
N ASN A 58 13.99 -23.50 7.71
CA ASN A 58 14.11 -24.47 8.79
C ASN A 58 13.77 -25.89 8.30
N LEU A 59 12.74 -26.05 7.46
CA LEU A 59 12.35 -27.32 6.86
C LEU A 59 13.49 -27.89 5.99
N SER A 60 14.01 -27.11 5.04
CA SER A 60 15.07 -27.55 4.12
C SER A 60 16.35 -27.96 4.86
N ARG A 61 16.74 -27.22 5.90
CA ARG A 61 18.03 -27.42 6.59
C ARG A 61 17.97 -28.43 7.73
N LYS A 62 16.89 -28.43 8.53
CA LYS A 62 16.84 -29.19 9.78
C LYS A 62 16.13 -30.53 9.65
N LYS A 63 15.29 -30.72 8.63
CA LYS A 63 14.55 -31.97 8.46
C LYS A 63 15.24 -32.89 7.45
N PRO A 64 15.39 -34.19 7.76
CA PRO A 64 15.86 -35.16 6.78
C PRO A 64 14.78 -35.34 5.71
N CYS A 65 15.23 -35.49 4.46
CA CYS A 65 14.40 -35.87 3.33
C CYS A 65 15.32 -36.66 2.38
N GLY A 66 15.12 -37.98 2.30
CA GLY A 66 15.96 -38.84 1.47
C GLY A 66 17.38 -39.11 1.96
N GLN A 67 17.69 -38.91 3.25
CA GLN A 67 19.08 -39.00 3.75
C GLN A 67 19.74 -40.38 3.51
N LEU A 68 18.93 -41.44 3.54
CA LEU A 68 19.37 -42.82 3.34
C LEU A 68 19.21 -43.30 1.90
N GLU A 69 18.59 -42.50 1.04
CA GLU A 69 18.50 -42.82 -0.38
C GLU A 69 19.90 -42.82 -1.00
N ILE A 70 20.02 -43.50 -2.13
CA ILE A 70 21.30 -43.73 -2.81
C ILE A 70 21.27 -43.22 -4.24
N ASN A 71 22.47 -43.01 -4.78
CA ASN A 71 22.73 -42.74 -6.20
C ASN A 71 21.78 -41.70 -6.84
N THR A 72 21.02 -42.03 -7.88
CA THR A 72 20.28 -41.04 -8.68
C THR A 72 19.04 -40.49 -7.97
N LEU A 73 18.30 -41.30 -7.20
CA LEU A 73 17.19 -40.81 -6.38
C LEU A 73 17.68 -39.88 -5.27
N LYS A 74 18.81 -40.20 -4.63
CA LYS A 74 19.42 -39.31 -3.64
C LYS A 74 19.74 -37.93 -4.23
N GLN A 75 20.36 -37.90 -5.42
CA GLN A 75 20.72 -36.65 -6.09
C GLN A 75 19.50 -35.79 -6.39
N ALA A 76 18.41 -36.37 -6.90
CA ALA A 76 17.17 -35.64 -7.14
C ALA A 76 16.55 -35.07 -5.85
N LEU A 77 16.58 -35.84 -4.74
CA LEU A 77 16.10 -35.34 -3.44
C LEU A 77 16.99 -34.22 -2.87
N GLU A 78 18.30 -34.25 -3.13
CA GLU A 78 19.20 -33.15 -2.78
C GLU A 78 18.89 -31.87 -3.58
N VAL A 79 18.59 -31.99 -4.88
CA VAL A 79 18.13 -30.87 -5.71
C VAL A 79 16.79 -30.34 -5.19
N PHE A 80 15.83 -31.20 -4.89
CA PHE A 80 14.55 -30.81 -4.29
C PHE A 80 14.76 -29.98 -3.01
N LYS A 81 15.55 -30.48 -2.05
CA LYS A 81 15.84 -29.74 -0.81
C LYS A 81 16.50 -28.39 -1.08
N LYS A 82 17.42 -28.32 -2.05
CA LYS A 82 18.08 -27.08 -2.46
C LYS A 82 17.08 -26.06 -3.03
N GLN A 83 16.12 -26.50 -3.85
CA GLN A 83 15.11 -25.59 -4.40
C GLN A 83 14.13 -25.11 -3.33
N VAL A 84 13.76 -25.96 -2.35
CA VAL A 84 12.99 -25.50 -1.18
C VAL A 84 13.74 -24.42 -0.38
N ASP A 85 15.06 -24.56 -0.20
CA ASP A 85 15.90 -23.53 0.43
C ASP A 85 15.93 -22.23 -0.40
N SER A 86 15.99 -22.36 -1.72
CA SER A 86 16.01 -21.21 -2.64
C SER A 86 14.69 -20.43 -2.62
N VAL A 87 13.56 -21.12 -2.68
CA VAL A 87 12.21 -20.52 -2.50
C VAL A 87 12.11 -19.82 -1.14
N ALA A 88 12.61 -20.45 -0.08
CA ALA A 88 12.63 -19.85 1.26
C ALA A 88 13.37 -18.50 1.29
N GLN A 89 14.52 -18.42 0.63
CA GLN A 89 15.31 -17.19 0.51
C GLN A 89 14.57 -16.12 -0.29
N CYS A 90 13.90 -16.49 -1.38
CA CYS A 90 13.10 -15.57 -2.19
C CYS A 90 11.97 -14.90 -1.38
N HIS A 91 11.26 -15.66 -0.54
CA HIS A 91 10.24 -15.08 0.35
C HIS A 91 10.82 -14.15 1.42
N ILE A 92 11.99 -14.48 1.99
CA ILE A 92 12.69 -13.59 2.93
C ILE A 92 13.12 -12.29 2.23
N GLN A 93 13.62 -12.38 1.00
CA GLN A 93 13.98 -11.21 0.21
C GLN A 93 12.76 -10.35 -0.14
N LEU A 94 11.64 -10.98 -0.55
CA LEU A 94 10.38 -10.28 -0.78
C LEU A 94 9.96 -9.50 0.47
N ALA A 95 10.02 -10.11 1.65
CA ALA A 95 9.72 -9.41 2.90
C ALA A 95 10.58 -8.15 3.13
N GLN A 96 11.86 -8.19 2.75
CA GLN A 96 12.73 -7.01 2.83
C GLN A 96 12.30 -5.93 1.83
N THR A 97 11.97 -6.32 0.59
CA THR A 97 11.46 -5.40 -0.43
C THR A 97 10.16 -4.73 0.01
N LEU A 98 9.22 -5.48 0.59
CA LEU A 98 7.96 -4.93 1.10
C LEU A 98 8.16 -3.92 2.24
N ARG A 99 9.15 -4.15 3.12
CA ARG A 99 9.52 -3.17 4.16
C ARG A 99 10.08 -1.88 3.56
N GLU A 100 10.86 -2.00 2.49
CA GLU A 100 11.40 -0.84 1.78
C GLU A 100 10.28 -0.05 1.06
N GLU A 101 9.28 -0.72 0.50
CA GLU A 101 8.09 -0.06 -0.06
C GLU A 101 7.29 0.68 1.03
N ALA A 102 7.08 0.05 2.19
CA ALA A 102 6.43 0.68 3.32
C ALA A 102 7.21 1.94 3.77
N ARG A 103 8.55 1.85 3.85
CA ARG A 103 9.42 2.98 4.18
C ARG A 103 9.28 4.13 3.20
N LYS A 104 9.25 3.86 1.89
CA LYS A 104 9.03 4.89 0.86
C LYS A 104 7.66 5.56 0.99
N MET A 105 6.62 4.80 1.32
CA MET A 105 5.28 5.35 1.58
C MET A 105 5.26 6.27 2.81
N GLU A 106 5.97 5.89 3.87
CA GLU A 106 6.16 6.72 5.07
C GLU A 106 6.87 8.05 4.75
N GLU A 107 7.99 8.00 4.03
CA GLU A 107 8.74 9.19 3.62
C GLU A 107 7.90 10.14 2.78
N PHE A 108 7.18 9.60 1.79
CA PHE A 108 6.26 10.36 0.97
C PHE A 108 5.18 11.06 1.81
N ARG A 109 4.55 10.30 2.73
CA ARG A 109 3.51 10.83 3.62
C ARG A 109 4.01 11.98 4.49
N GLU A 110 5.18 11.83 5.11
CA GLU A 110 5.71 12.86 6.01
C GLU A 110 6.21 14.09 5.23
N LYS A 111 6.76 13.91 4.02
CA LYS A 111 7.09 15.01 3.10
C LYS A 111 5.84 15.84 2.75
N GLN A 112 4.75 15.20 2.32
CA GLN A 112 3.50 15.91 2.00
C GLN A 112 2.93 16.65 3.22
N LYS A 113 2.93 16.02 4.39
CA LYS A 113 2.49 16.65 5.64
C LYS A 113 3.28 17.94 5.93
N LEU A 114 4.61 17.91 5.80
CA LEU A 114 5.45 19.07 6.05
C LEU A 114 5.15 20.22 5.08
N GLN A 115 5.01 19.91 3.78
CA GLN A 115 4.65 20.91 2.77
C GLN A 115 3.26 21.50 3.03
N ARG A 116 2.26 20.67 3.32
CA ARG A 116 0.89 21.11 3.62
C ARG A 116 0.85 22.05 4.83
N LYS A 117 1.58 21.70 5.90
CA LYS A 117 1.66 22.53 7.13
C LYS A 117 2.17 23.94 6.86
N LYS A 118 3.08 24.15 5.90
CA LYS A 118 3.55 25.49 5.54
C LYS A 118 2.43 26.34 4.95
N THR A 119 1.62 25.77 4.06
CA THR A 119 0.47 26.47 3.47
C THR A 119 -0.65 26.68 4.48
N GLU A 120 -0.90 25.71 5.36
CA GLU A 120 -1.88 25.86 6.46
C GLU A 120 -1.54 27.08 7.34
N LEU A 121 -0.27 27.30 7.67
CA LEU A 121 0.16 28.47 8.47
C LEU A 121 -0.12 29.81 7.77
N ILE A 122 0.11 29.88 6.46
CA ILE A 122 -0.17 31.09 5.66
C ILE A 122 -1.68 31.36 5.62
N MET A 123 -2.47 30.32 5.37
CA MET A 123 -3.93 30.45 5.33
C MET A 123 -4.52 30.81 6.68
N ASP A 124 -4.01 30.25 7.78
CA ASP A 124 -4.42 30.62 9.14
C ASP A 124 -4.18 32.11 9.43
N ALA A 125 -3.04 32.65 9.00
CA ALA A 125 -2.74 34.08 9.14
C ALA A 125 -3.70 34.93 8.29
N ALA A 126 -3.93 34.54 7.03
CA ALA A 126 -4.84 35.24 6.13
C ALA A 126 -6.29 35.23 6.66
N HIS A 127 -6.78 34.10 7.17
CA HIS A 127 -8.11 33.98 7.78
C HIS A 127 -8.25 34.88 9.01
N LYS A 128 -7.24 34.91 9.89
CA LYS A 128 -7.24 35.78 11.09
C LYS A 128 -7.23 37.26 10.71
N GLN A 129 -6.40 37.67 9.74
CA GLN A 129 -6.34 39.05 9.27
C GLN A 129 -7.67 39.49 8.66
N ARG A 130 -8.26 38.66 7.79
CA ARG A 130 -9.58 38.88 7.18
C ARG A 130 -10.67 39.04 8.24
N SER A 131 -10.75 38.12 9.20
CA SER A 131 -11.74 38.16 10.29
C SER A 131 -11.59 39.40 11.18
N LEU A 132 -10.35 39.75 11.55
CA LEU A 132 -10.06 40.93 12.34
C LEU A 132 -10.48 42.22 11.62
N GLN A 133 -10.14 42.35 10.33
CA GLN A 133 -10.47 43.53 9.55
C GLN A 133 -11.98 43.65 9.30
N PHE A 134 -12.66 42.53 9.07
CA PHE A 134 -14.12 42.51 8.95
C PHE A 134 -14.79 43.03 10.22
N LYS A 135 -14.36 42.56 11.40
CA LYS A 135 -14.88 43.03 12.69
C LYS A 135 -14.71 44.54 12.85
N LYS A 136 -13.50 45.07 12.63
CA LYS A 136 -13.23 46.52 12.69
C LYS A 136 -14.15 47.32 11.77
N THR A 137 -14.39 46.79 10.57
CA THR A 137 -15.25 47.43 9.57
C THR A 137 -16.72 47.45 10.01
N MET A 138 -17.22 46.37 10.61
CA MET A 138 -18.58 46.33 11.16
C MET A 138 -18.75 47.23 12.39
N ASP A 139 -17.73 47.35 13.23
CA ASP A 139 -17.74 48.27 14.38
C ASP A 139 -17.74 49.74 13.91
N ALA A 140 -16.96 50.07 12.87
CA ALA A 140 -16.97 51.40 12.23
C ALA A 140 -18.33 51.70 11.60
N LYS A 141 -18.94 50.74 10.89
CA LYS A 141 -20.31 50.86 10.34
C LYS A 141 -21.32 51.17 11.43
N LYS A 142 -21.28 50.42 12.55
CA LYS A 142 -22.20 50.62 13.68
C LYS A 142 -22.02 52.02 14.29
N THR A 143 -20.78 52.47 14.43
CA THR A 143 -20.46 53.82 14.94
C THR A 143 -21.01 54.89 14.03
N TYR A 144 -20.76 54.80 12.72
CA TYR A 144 -21.28 55.73 11.72
C TYR A 144 -22.81 55.81 11.76
N VAL A 145 -23.50 54.66 11.73
CA VAL A 145 -24.97 54.60 11.81
C VAL A 145 -25.49 55.25 13.09
N GLN A 146 -24.81 55.06 14.22
CA GLN A 146 -25.18 55.73 15.47
C GLN A 146 -25.01 57.25 15.36
N LYS A 147 -23.90 57.73 14.77
CA LYS A 147 -23.68 59.18 14.57
C LYS A 147 -24.70 59.81 13.64
N CYS A 148 -25.15 59.10 12.60
CA CYS A 148 -26.26 59.57 11.76
C CYS A 148 -27.54 59.74 12.59
N ARG A 149 -27.89 58.77 13.44
CA ARG A 149 -29.06 58.87 14.32
C ARG A 149 -28.94 60.02 15.32
N ASP A 150 -27.77 60.19 15.94
CA ASP A 150 -27.50 61.29 16.88
C ASP A 150 -27.66 62.68 16.20
N LYS A 151 -27.27 62.78 14.92
CA LYS A 151 -27.45 63.98 14.08
C LYS A 151 -28.92 64.22 13.78
N ASP A 152 -29.66 63.20 13.33
CA ASP A 152 -31.09 63.32 13.02
C ASP A 152 -31.89 63.72 14.27
N GLU A 153 -31.54 63.18 15.44
CA GLU A 153 -32.14 63.59 16.72
C GLU A 153 -31.82 65.05 17.07
N ALA A 154 -30.58 65.50 16.86
CA ALA A 154 -30.20 66.89 17.08
C ALA A 154 -30.91 67.85 16.12
N GLU A 155 -31.10 67.47 14.85
CA GLU A 155 -31.87 68.25 13.87
C GLU A 155 -33.34 68.38 14.30
N GLN A 156 -33.97 67.27 14.71
CA GLN A 156 -35.33 67.29 15.23
C GLN A 156 -35.46 68.13 16.51
N ALA A 157 -34.48 68.08 17.42
CA ALA A 157 -34.48 68.88 18.63
C ALA A 157 -34.42 70.39 18.32
N VAL A 158 -33.59 70.80 17.36
CA VAL A 158 -33.54 72.19 16.89
C VAL A 158 -34.90 72.61 16.28
N HIS A 159 -35.50 71.77 15.43
CA HIS A 159 -36.80 72.06 14.81
C HIS A 159 -37.94 72.17 15.82
N ARG A 160 -38.03 71.24 16.79
CA ARG A 160 -39.09 71.24 17.81
C ARG A 160 -38.97 72.41 18.80
N SER A 161 -37.76 72.92 19.01
CA SER A 161 -37.49 74.02 19.94
C SER A 161 -37.50 75.40 19.27
N ALA A 162 -37.70 75.49 17.95
CA ALA A 162 -37.82 76.73 17.23
C ALA A 162 -39.00 77.55 17.80
N ASN A 163 -38.69 78.61 18.54
CA ASN A 163 -39.62 79.53 19.24
C ASN A 163 -40.11 79.13 20.65
N VAL A 164 -39.59 78.04 21.24
CA VAL A 164 -40.02 77.58 22.59
C VAL A 164 -38.95 77.79 23.66
N VAL A 165 -37.68 77.92 23.28
CA VAL A 165 -36.53 77.99 24.19
C VAL A 165 -35.87 79.36 24.17
N ASN A 166 -35.17 79.72 25.26
CA ASN A 166 -34.45 80.99 25.33
C ASN A 166 -33.21 81.01 24.41
N PRO A 167 -32.67 82.19 24.05
CA PRO A 167 -31.56 82.30 23.10
C PRO A 167 -30.32 81.47 23.48
N ARG A 168 -29.99 81.38 24.77
CA ARG A 168 -28.84 80.60 25.27
C ARG A 168 -29.04 79.08 25.14
N GLN A 169 -30.28 78.61 25.31
CA GLN A 169 -30.64 77.20 25.08
C GLN A 169 -30.67 76.88 23.59
N GLN A 170 -31.15 77.81 22.77
CA GLN A 170 -31.16 77.69 21.32
C GLN A 170 -29.73 77.57 20.75
N GLU A 171 -28.80 78.41 21.23
CA GLU A 171 -27.38 78.34 20.87
C GLU A 171 -26.76 76.97 21.21
N LYS A 172 -27.05 76.41 22.40
CA LYS A 172 -26.58 75.06 22.77
C LYS A 172 -27.08 73.97 21.83
N LEU A 173 -28.32 74.06 21.36
CA LEU A 173 -28.87 73.10 20.39
C LEU A 173 -28.19 73.23 19.02
N PHE A 174 -27.90 74.45 18.56
CA PHE A 174 -27.13 74.67 17.33
C PHE A 174 -25.69 74.16 17.44
N VAL A 175 -25.00 74.37 18.58
CA VAL A 175 -23.67 73.81 18.83
C VAL A 175 -23.71 72.28 18.80
N LYS A 176 -24.67 71.66 19.51
CA LYS A 176 -24.84 70.20 19.51
C LYS A 176 -25.08 69.66 18.09
N LEU A 177 -25.92 70.34 17.30
CA LEU A 177 -26.16 69.97 15.91
C LEU A 177 -24.89 70.10 15.06
N ALA A 178 -24.13 71.20 15.19
CA ALA A 178 -22.88 71.38 14.48
C ALA A 178 -21.86 70.28 14.84
N THR A 179 -21.71 69.96 16.13
CA THR A 179 -20.83 68.87 16.58
C THR A 179 -21.29 67.51 16.05
N SER A 180 -22.60 67.20 16.05
CA SER A 180 -23.11 65.96 15.49
C SER A 180 -22.86 65.87 13.97
N LYS A 181 -22.96 66.98 13.23
CA LYS A 181 -22.64 67.01 11.78
C LYS A 181 -21.17 66.66 11.54
N THR A 182 -20.23 67.27 12.26
CA THR A 182 -18.80 66.93 12.16
C THR A 182 -18.53 65.47 12.56
N ALA A 183 -19.16 64.98 13.63
CA ALA A 183 -19.01 63.59 14.06
C ALA A 183 -19.52 62.57 13.02
N VAL A 184 -20.57 62.90 12.27
CA VAL A 184 -21.02 62.10 11.12
C VAL A 184 -19.94 62.09 10.04
N GLU A 185 -19.43 63.25 9.63
CA GLU A 185 -18.41 63.34 8.58
C GLU A 185 -17.13 62.56 8.93
N ASP A 186 -16.67 62.65 10.18
CA ASP A 186 -15.47 61.92 10.64
C ASP A 186 -15.69 60.41 10.69
N SER A 187 -16.86 59.97 11.21
CA SER A 187 -17.20 58.55 11.26
C SER A 187 -17.47 57.95 9.88
N ASP A 188 -18.00 58.74 8.94
CA ASP A 188 -18.19 58.35 7.54
C ASP A 188 -16.84 58.11 6.84
N LYS A 189 -15.89 59.06 6.97
CA LYS A 189 -14.52 58.91 6.46
C LYS A 189 -13.84 57.69 7.05
N ALA A 190 -13.96 57.47 8.36
CA ALA A 190 -13.40 56.30 9.02
C ALA A 190 -14.02 55.00 8.50
N TYR A 191 -15.34 54.95 8.35
CA TYR A 191 -16.04 53.78 7.82
C TYR A 191 -15.63 53.48 6.37
N MET A 192 -15.58 54.50 5.49
CA MET A 192 -15.09 54.36 4.11
C MET A 192 -13.64 53.84 4.06
N MET A 193 -12.76 54.36 4.92
CA MET A 193 -11.38 53.86 5.03
C MET A 193 -11.33 52.38 5.43
N HIS A 194 -12.16 51.96 6.40
CA HIS A 194 -12.22 50.56 6.83
C HIS A 194 -12.78 49.63 5.73
N ILE A 195 -13.77 50.08 4.96
CA ILE A 195 -14.30 49.36 3.79
C ILE A 195 -13.21 49.14 2.75
N ASN A 196 -12.48 50.20 2.35
CA ASN A 196 -11.40 50.07 1.38
C ASN A 196 -10.28 49.14 1.87
N THR A 197 -9.96 49.20 3.16
CA THR A 197 -8.97 48.30 3.77
C THR A 197 -9.46 46.84 3.80
N LEU A 198 -10.75 46.61 4.10
CA LEU A 198 -11.34 45.27 4.07
C LEU A 198 -11.34 44.69 2.66
N ASP A 199 -11.64 45.50 1.65
CA ASP A 199 -11.65 45.09 0.24
C ASP A 199 -10.26 44.60 -0.19
N LYS A 200 -9.22 45.36 0.15
CA LYS A 200 -7.83 44.94 -0.07
C LYS A 200 -7.48 43.63 0.64
N VAL A 201 -7.83 43.49 1.92
CA VAL A 201 -7.58 42.25 2.67
C VAL A 201 -8.36 41.06 2.08
N ARG A 202 -9.55 41.29 1.53
CA ARG A 202 -10.34 40.27 0.82
C ARG A 202 -9.63 39.83 -0.44
N GLU A 203 -9.12 40.75 -1.26
CA GLU A 203 -8.37 40.45 -2.48
C GLU A 203 -7.08 39.67 -2.18
N ASP A 204 -6.30 40.12 -1.19
CA ASP A 204 -5.09 39.43 -0.73
C ASP A 204 -5.42 37.99 -0.27
N TRP A 205 -6.50 37.81 0.50
CA TRP A 205 -6.97 36.48 0.90
C TRP A 205 -7.40 35.62 -0.29
N GLN A 206 -8.12 36.17 -1.28
CA GLN A 206 -8.53 35.42 -2.47
C GLN A 206 -7.33 34.91 -3.26
N ILE A 207 -6.29 35.75 -3.41
CA ILE A 207 -5.05 35.37 -4.07
C ILE A 207 -4.36 34.22 -3.33
N GLU A 208 -4.24 34.31 -2.00
CA GLU A 208 -3.64 33.22 -1.20
C GLU A 208 -4.49 31.95 -1.21
N HIS A 209 -5.81 32.06 -1.18
CA HIS A 209 -6.71 30.91 -1.29
C HIS A 209 -6.57 30.18 -2.62
N ILE A 210 -6.43 30.91 -3.73
CA ILE A 210 -6.18 30.32 -5.05
C ILE A 210 -4.85 29.56 -5.05
N LYS A 211 -3.77 30.18 -4.57
CA LYS A 211 -2.44 29.54 -4.48
C LYS A 211 -2.49 28.29 -3.61
N ALA A 212 -3.20 28.34 -2.49
CA ALA A 212 -3.38 27.20 -1.60
C ALA A 212 -4.14 26.06 -2.31
N CYS A 213 -5.24 26.38 -3.00
CA CYS A 213 -6.00 25.39 -3.77
C CYS A 213 -5.15 24.71 -4.85
N GLU A 214 -4.34 25.46 -5.60
CA GLU A 214 -3.46 24.90 -6.62
C GLU A 214 -2.40 23.97 -6.02
N MET A 215 -1.81 24.36 -4.89
CA MET A 215 -0.84 23.53 -4.16
C MET A 215 -1.50 22.23 -3.66
N PHE A 216 -2.67 22.33 -3.02
CA PHE A 216 -3.40 21.19 -2.49
C PHE A 216 -3.86 20.22 -3.58
N GLU A 217 -4.34 20.75 -4.70
CA GLU A 217 -4.73 19.94 -5.86
C GLU A 217 -3.50 19.20 -6.44
N ALA A 218 -2.36 19.88 -6.57
CA ALA A 218 -1.12 19.25 -7.01
C ALA A 218 -0.66 18.14 -6.04
N GLN A 219 -0.78 18.34 -4.72
CA GLN A 219 -0.50 17.30 -3.73
C GLN A 219 -1.43 16.11 -3.87
N GLU A 220 -2.72 16.32 -4.14
CA GLU A 220 -3.66 15.21 -4.31
C GLU A 220 -3.37 14.43 -5.60
N CYS A 221 -3.06 15.12 -6.71
CA CYS A 221 -2.62 14.48 -7.94
C CYS A 221 -1.34 13.64 -7.72
N GLU A 222 -0.34 14.19 -7.02
CA GLU A 222 0.89 13.48 -6.68
C GLU A 222 0.60 12.25 -5.81
N ARG A 223 -0.28 12.39 -4.82
CA ARG A 223 -0.70 11.29 -3.92
C ARG A 223 -1.35 10.15 -4.70
N ILE A 224 -2.32 10.45 -5.55
CA ILE A 224 -3.01 9.45 -6.37
C ILE A 224 -2.01 8.72 -7.27
N ASN A 225 -1.13 9.46 -7.95
CA ASN A 225 -0.13 8.87 -8.84
C ASN A 225 0.88 8.00 -8.08
N PHE A 226 1.39 8.49 -6.94
CA PHE A 226 2.33 7.74 -6.09
C PHE A 226 1.70 6.44 -5.60
N PHE A 227 0.48 6.50 -5.09
CA PHE A 227 -0.24 5.35 -4.56
C PHE A 227 -0.51 4.31 -5.66
N ARG A 228 -0.98 4.75 -6.83
CA ARG A 228 -1.19 3.86 -8.00
C ARG A 228 0.10 3.15 -8.38
N ASN A 229 1.21 3.88 -8.48
CA ASN A 229 2.49 3.32 -8.91
C ASN A 229 3.08 2.37 -7.85
N ALA A 230 2.90 2.68 -6.56
CA ALA A 230 3.32 1.80 -5.46
C ALA A 230 2.56 0.46 -5.52
N LEU A 231 1.24 0.50 -5.71
CA LEU A 231 0.42 -0.71 -5.83
C LEU A 231 0.80 -1.53 -7.08
N TRP A 232 1.04 -0.86 -8.20
CA TRP A 232 1.49 -1.50 -9.43
C TRP A 232 2.85 -2.21 -9.24
N LEU A 233 3.81 -1.53 -8.63
CA LEU A 233 5.13 -2.11 -8.34
C LEU A 233 5.01 -3.32 -7.42
N HIS A 234 4.19 -3.22 -6.37
CA HIS A 234 3.91 -4.31 -5.44
C HIS A 234 3.36 -5.55 -6.19
N MET A 235 2.38 -5.36 -7.06
CA MET A 235 1.82 -6.46 -7.85
C MET A 235 2.86 -7.11 -8.78
N ASN A 236 3.70 -6.31 -9.44
CA ASN A 236 4.74 -6.83 -10.31
C ASN A 236 5.77 -7.69 -9.55
N GLN A 237 6.11 -7.31 -8.32
CA GLN A 237 7.02 -8.10 -7.48
C GLN A 237 6.42 -9.46 -7.14
N LEU A 238 5.13 -9.50 -6.79
CA LEU A 238 4.43 -10.76 -6.52
C LEU A 238 4.38 -11.64 -7.76
N SER A 239 4.07 -11.08 -8.94
CA SER A 239 4.09 -11.84 -10.20
C SER A 239 5.48 -12.39 -10.53
N GLN A 240 6.54 -11.59 -10.34
CA GLN A 240 7.92 -12.04 -10.56
C GLN A 240 8.29 -13.21 -9.63
N GLN A 241 7.85 -13.17 -8.37
CA GLN A 241 8.09 -14.26 -7.41
C GLN A 241 7.41 -15.56 -7.82
N CYS A 242 6.22 -15.50 -8.41
CA CYS A 242 5.54 -16.69 -8.94
C CYS A 242 6.35 -17.32 -10.08
N VAL A 243 6.85 -16.51 -11.03
CA VAL A 243 7.65 -17.00 -12.16
C VAL A 243 8.96 -17.61 -11.67
N THR A 244 9.68 -16.92 -10.80
CA THR A 244 10.93 -17.45 -10.22
C THR A 244 10.71 -18.74 -9.44
N SER A 245 9.58 -18.89 -8.74
CA SER A 245 9.26 -20.13 -8.04
C SER A 245 8.98 -21.27 -9.02
N ASP A 246 8.27 -21.01 -10.11
CA ASP A 246 7.98 -22.00 -11.16
C ASP A 246 9.27 -22.53 -11.80
N GLU A 247 10.22 -21.64 -12.12
CA GLU A 247 11.55 -22.02 -12.63
C GLU A 247 12.29 -22.96 -11.65
N MET A 248 12.22 -22.69 -10.34
CA MET A 248 12.84 -23.55 -9.33
C MET A 248 12.18 -24.93 -9.26
N TYR A 249 10.85 -25.01 -9.40
CA TYR A 249 10.14 -26.29 -9.43
C TYR A 249 10.45 -27.10 -10.70
N GLU A 250 10.66 -26.40 -11.81
CA GLU A 250 11.08 -27.03 -13.06
C GLU A 250 12.46 -27.70 -12.94
N GLU A 251 13.41 -27.08 -12.24
CA GLU A 251 14.71 -27.70 -11.95
C GLU A 251 14.58 -28.97 -11.11
N VAL A 252 13.59 -29.05 -10.22
CA VAL A 252 13.30 -30.30 -9.49
C VAL A 252 12.78 -31.37 -10.46
N ARG A 253 11.82 -31.04 -11.33
CA ARG A 253 11.26 -31.98 -12.32
C ARG A 253 12.34 -32.56 -13.23
N LYS A 254 13.22 -31.72 -13.77
CA LYS A 254 14.37 -32.17 -14.58
C LYS A 254 15.30 -33.11 -13.82
N SER A 255 15.53 -32.87 -12.52
CA SER A 255 16.37 -33.77 -11.73
C SER A 255 15.71 -35.14 -11.48
N LEU A 256 14.38 -35.18 -11.34
CA LEU A 256 13.61 -36.42 -11.23
C LEU A 256 13.59 -37.20 -12.55
N GLU A 257 13.55 -36.54 -13.70
CA GLU A 257 13.68 -37.20 -15.02
C GLU A 257 15.02 -37.92 -15.20
N ALA A 258 16.06 -37.48 -14.49
CA ALA A 258 17.38 -38.12 -14.49
C ALA A 258 17.48 -39.34 -13.55
N CYS A 259 16.47 -39.61 -12.71
CA CYS A 259 16.45 -40.80 -11.84
C CYS A 259 16.37 -42.08 -12.68
N SER A 260 17.19 -43.07 -12.33
CA SER A 260 17.18 -44.39 -12.96
C SER A 260 17.11 -45.48 -11.90
N ILE A 261 15.99 -46.20 -11.92
CA ILE A 261 15.75 -47.33 -11.04
C ILE A 261 16.83 -48.40 -11.25
N GLU A 262 17.20 -48.68 -12.50
CA GLU A 262 18.21 -49.68 -12.84
C GLU A 262 19.57 -49.34 -12.25
N LYS A 263 20.02 -48.08 -12.41
CA LYS A 263 21.29 -47.62 -11.85
C LYS A 263 21.30 -47.66 -10.33
N ASP A 264 20.18 -47.33 -9.69
CA ASP A 264 20.09 -47.32 -8.22
C ASP A 264 20.10 -48.74 -7.65
N ILE A 265 19.39 -49.68 -8.28
CA ILE A 265 19.44 -51.10 -7.90
C ILE A 265 20.82 -51.70 -8.16
N GLU A 266 21.42 -51.42 -9.31
CA GLU A 266 22.78 -51.87 -9.62
C GLU A 266 23.80 -51.32 -8.60
N TYR A 267 23.70 -50.03 -8.28
CA TYR A 267 24.52 -49.40 -7.25
C TYR A 267 24.34 -50.09 -5.90
N PHE A 268 23.11 -50.36 -5.48
CA PHE A 268 22.83 -51.07 -4.23
C PHE A 268 23.45 -52.47 -4.20
N VAL A 269 23.18 -53.29 -5.22
CA VAL A 269 23.69 -54.67 -5.30
C VAL A 269 25.22 -54.68 -5.27
N ASN A 270 25.86 -53.78 -6.02
CA ASN A 270 27.31 -53.70 -6.04
C ASN A 270 27.92 -53.31 -4.69
N GLN A 271 27.23 -52.49 -3.91
CA GLN A 271 27.66 -52.06 -2.58
C GLN A 271 27.36 -53.09 -1.47
N GLN A 272 26.27 -53.86 -1.59
CA GLN A 272 25.75 -54.70 -0.49
C GLN A 272 25.76 -56.21 -0.77
N LYS A 273 26.24 -56.66 -1.95
CA LYS A 273 26.31 -58.10 -2.26
C LYS A 273 27.16 -58.85 -1.24
N THR A 274 26.62 -59.97 -0.73
CA THR A 274 27.25 -60.81 0.31
C THR A 274 27.83 -62.12 -0.25
N GLY A 275 27.62 -62.39 -1.53
CA GLY A 275 28.06 -63.60 -2.22
C GLY A 275 27.18 -63.89 -3.42
N GLN A 276 27.69 -64.68 -4.36
CA GLN A 276 26.94 -65.12 -5.55
C GLN A 276 26.56 -66.60 -5.47
N THR A 277 27.17 -67.34 -4.54
CA THR A 277 26.97 -68.77 -4.39
C THR A 277 26.06 -69.02 -3.19
N PRO A 278 24.88 -69.64 -3.38
CA PRO A 278 24.03 -70.02 -2.26
C PRO A 278 24.71 -71.09 -1.39
N PRO A 279 24.30 -71.23 -0.11
CA PRO A 279 24.82 -72.28 0.76
C PRO A 279 24.70 -73.66 0.11
N ALA A 280 25.78 -74.45 0.16
CA ALA A 280 25.76 -75.81 -0.34
C ALA A 280 24.80 -76.68 0.48
N ARG A 281 24.22 -77.69 -0.15
CA ARG A 281 23.39 -78.69 0.54
C ARG A 281 24.22 -79.35 1.63
N ILE A 282 23.70 -79.39 2.86
CA ILE A 282 24.29 -80.16 3.96
C ILE A 282 24.12 -81.65 3.64
N VAL A 283 25.24 -82.35 3.53
CA VAL A 283 25.28 -83.80 3.31
C VAL A 283 25.47 -84.52 4.64
N TYR A 284 24.85 -85.69 4.80
CA TYR A 284 25.06 -86.53 5.98
C TYR A 284 26.50 -87.06 5.97
N GLU A 285 27.23 -86.82 7.05
CA GLU A 285 28.56 -87.37 7.28
C GLU A 285 28.46 -88.52 8.27
N ASN A 286 28.73 -89.74 7.80
CA ASN A 286 28.77 -90.91 8.66
C ASN A 286 30.10 -90.95 9.42
N PHE A 287 30.03 -90.88 10.76
CA PHE A 287 31.20 -90.89 11.65
C PHE A 287 32.13 -92.11 11.45
N TYR A 288 31.60 -93.25 11.02
CA TYR A 288 32.33 -94.51 10.86
C TYR A 288 32.77 -94.82 9.42
N CYS A 289 32.40 -93.97 8.43
CA CYS A 289 32.81 -94.17 7.04
C CYS A 289 33.07 -92.82 6.35
N PRO A 290 34.31 -92.27 6.42
CA PRO A 290 34.63 -91.00 5.79
C PRO A 290 34.68 -91.18 4.27
N GLN A 291 33.55 -90.96 3.59
CA GLN A 291 33.53 -90.89 2.13
C GLN A 291 34.21 -89.59 1.67
N LYS A 292 35.36 -89.71 0.99
CA LYS A 292 35.96 -88.63 0.20
C LYS A 292 35.09 -88.41 -1.05
N ASN A 293 34.12 -87.51 -0.99
CA ASN A 293 33.32 -87.17 -2.15
C ASN A 293 34.13 -86.36 -3.16
N THR A 294 34.32 -86.95 -4.33
CA THR A 294 34.81 -86.32 -5.55
C THR A 294 33.83 -85.24 -6.02
N ALA A 295 34.37 -84.10 -6.45
CA ALA A 295 33.61 -82.96 -6.97
C ALA A 295 32.75 -83.34 -8.19
N PRO A 296 31.54 -82.78 -8.36
CA PRO A 296 30.81 -82.92 -9.62
C PRO A 296 31.41 -82.00 -10.69
N GLN A 297 31.89 -82.61 -11.78
CA GLN A 297 32.19 -81.96 -13.05
C GLN A 297 30.94 -81.26 -13.62
N GLY A 298 31.16 -80.13 -14.27
CA GLY A 298 30.12 -79.31 -14.89
C GLY A 298 29.32 -80.04 -15.98
N LYS A 299 28.08 -79.57 -16.19
CA LYS A 299 27.30 -79.80 -17.41
C LYS A 299 26.65 -78.50 -17.88
N ALA A 300 26.68 -78.33 -19.20
CA ALA A 300 26.23 -77.21 -20.01
C ALA A 300 24.69 -76.97 -19.97
N PRO A 301 24.20 -75.81 -20.47
CA PRO A 301 22.82 -75.36 -20.30
C PRO A 301 21.84 -75.94 -21.34
N GLY A 302 20.60 -76.24 -20.92
CA GLY A 302 19.48 -76.73 -21.74
C GLY A 302 18.11 -76.29 -21.14
N PRO A 303 17.00 -76.38 -21.91
CA PRO A 303 16.19 -75.21 -22.28
C PRO A 303 15.06 -74.82 -21.31
N ASN A 304 14.65 -73.55 -21.47
CA ASN A 304 13.62 -72.78 -20.78
C ASN A 304 12.31 -73.53 -20.43
N LEU A 305 11.82 -73.29 -19.21
CA LEU A 305 10.42 -73.41 -18.79
C LEU A 305 9.90 -72.02 -18.37
N PRO A 306 8.60 -71.72 -18.54
CA PRO A 306 8.12 -70.37 -18.80
C PRO A 306 8.17 -69.47 -17.57
N ARG A 307 8.97 -68.41 -17.68
CA ARG A 307 8.97 -67.26 -16.80
C ARG A 307 7.62 -66.55 -16.93
N ARG A 308 6.94 -66.30 -15.81
CA ARG A 308 5.81 -65.37 -15.74
C ARG A 308 6.27 -64.05 -16.39
N GLY A 309 5.57 -63.61 -17.44
CA GLY A 309 5.98 -62.47 -18.26
C GLY A 309 6.09 -61.17 -17.45
N PRO A 310 6.84 -60.17 -17.96
CA PRO A 310 6.94 -58.87 -17.31
C PRO A 310 5.56 -58.21 -17.23
N LEU A 311 5.33 -57.42 -16.18
CA LEU A 311 4.22 -56.46 -16.19
C LEU A 311 4.44 -55.47 -17.35
N PRO A 312 3.36 -54.97 -17.99
CA PRO A 312 3.50 -54.10 -19.15
C PRO A 312 4.25 -52.81 -18.78
N VAL A 313 5.23 -52.44 -19.62
CA VAL A 313 5.83 -51.10 -19.61
C VAL A 313 4.82 -50.13 -20.28
N PRO A 314 4.58 -48.94 -19.71
CA PRO A 314 3.75 -47.92 -20.37
C PRO A 314 4.34 -47.56 -21.73
N LYS A 315 3.53 -47.68 -22.78
CA LYS A 315 3.92 -47.24 -24.13
C LYS A 315 3.81 -45.70 -24.18
N SER A 316 4.91 -45.04 -24.51
CA SER A 316 4.86 -43.73 -25.16
C SER A 316 4.32 -43.91 -26.58
N LEU A 317 3.16 -43.34 -26.86
CA LEU A 317 2.66 -43.16 -28.23
C LEU A 317 3.05 -41.75 -28.70
N PRO A 318 3.53 -41.58 -29.95
CA PRO A 318 3.64 -40.28 -30.57
C PRO A 318 2.28 -39.83 -31.11
N ASP A 319 2.02 -38.54 -30.93
CA ASP A 319 1.02 -37.67 -31.53
C ASP A 319 -0.46 -37.79 -31.11
N ASN A 320 -0.85 -36.74 -30.38
CA ASN A 320 -2.20 -36.23 -30.12
C ASN A 320 -2.98 -36.02 -31.44
N PRO A 321 -4.33 -36.11 -31.44
CA PRO A 321 -5.13 -34.97 -30.97
C PRO A 321 -6.47 -35.36 -30.33
N ASP A 322 -6.78 -34.78 -29.17
CA ASP A 322 -7.96 -33.91 -29.05
C ASP A 322 -8.03 -33.32 -27.64
N TYR A 323 -8.11 -32.00 -27.60
CA TYR A 323 -8.48 -31.24 -26.41
C TYR A 323 -9.90 -31.63 -26.02
N SER A 324 -10.07 -32.31 -24.88
CA SER A 324 -11.37 -32.46 -24.25
C SER A 324 -11.87 -31.09 -23.80
N LEU A 325 -12.89 -30.62 -24.50
CA LEU A 325 -13.71 -29.48 -24.11
C LEU A 325 -14.36 -29.72 -22.74
N ILE A 326 -14.43 -28.62 -22.02
CA ILE A 326 -15.07 -28.32 -20.73
C ILE A 326 -16.42 -29.05 -20.55
N ASP A 327 -16.68 -29.58 -19.35
CA ASP A 327 -17.99 -29.38 -18.69
C ASP A 327 -17.97 -29.66 -17.17
N ASN A 328 -18.52 -28.68 -16.44
CA ASN A 328 -19.03 -28.72 -15.05
C ASN A 328 -18.08 -28.42 -13.87
N TYR A 329 -17.72 -27.14 -13.72
CA TYR A 329 -17.61 -26.51 -12.40
C TYR A 329 -18.93 -25.80 -12.07
N SER A 330 -19.61 -26.25 -11.02
CA SER A 330 -20.70 -25.51 -10.39
C SER A 330 -20.15 -24.84 -9.14
N LEU A 331 -19.90 -23.52 -9.22
CA LEU A 331 -19.63 -22.67 -8.06
C LEU A 331 -20.98 -22.24 -7.50
N ILE A 332 -21.36 -22.83 -6.37
CA ILE A 332 -22.48 -22.33 -5.56
C ILE A 332 -21.99 -21.09 -4.81
N TYR A 333 -22.45 -19.92 -5.26
CA TYR A 333 -22.56 -18.72 -4.43
C TYR A 333 -23.90 -18.77 -3.70
N GLN A 334 -23.87 -18.73 -2.37
CA GLN A 334 -24.87 -18.07 -1.53
C GLN A 334 -24.15 -17.35 -0.40
#